data_AF-A0A258CBR0-F1
#
_entry.id   AF-A0A258CBR0-F1
#
_cell.length_a   1.000
_cell.length_b   1.000
_cell.length_c   1.000
_cell.angle_alpha   90.00
_cell.angle_beta   90.00
_cell.angle_gamma   90.00
#
_symmetry.space_group_name_H-M   'P 1'
#
loop_
_entity.id
_entity.type
_entity.pdbx_description
1 polymer ?
#
loop_
_entity_poly.entity_id
_entity_poly.type
_entity_poly.pdbx_seq_one_letter_code
_entity_poly.pdbx_strand_id
1 'polypeptide(L)' 'MARFDVYLTSSSGYLLDVQTDLLAGLNTRVVVPLLPLDNAPKAAKRLNPIFDINNQAYLMATQFMAAIPEVELKQKVG' A
#
# COMPACT_ATOMS: atom_id res chain seq x y z
N MET A 1 -6.64 -0.16 12.77
CA MET A 1 -6.34 -0.31 11.34
C MET A 1 -6.85 -1.67 10.92
N ALA A 2 -7.59 -1.74 9.83
CA ALA A 2 -8.08 -2.99 9.29
C ALA A 2 -7.24 -3.40 8.07
N ARG A 3 -7.12 -4.70 7.85
CA ARG A 3 -6.54 -5.25 6.62
C ARG A 3 -7.23 -4.61 5.40
N PHE A 4 -6.42 -4.21 4.43
CA PHE A 4 -6.80 -3.50 3.19
C PHE A 4 -7.11 -2.02 3.32
N ASP A 5 -6.91 -1.42 4.50
CA ASP A 5 -6.89 0.03 4.63
C ASP A 5 -5.74 0.64 3.79
N VAL A 6 -6.00 1.80 3.20
CA VAL A 6 -5.05 2.54 2.35
C VAL A 6 -4.63 3.82 3.05
N TYR A 7 -3.32 4.10 3.06
CA TYR A 7 -2.72 5.24 3.75
C TYR A 7 -1.91 6.12 2.79
N LEU A 8 -1.91 7.43 3.03
CA LEU A 8 -0.99 8.35 2.34
C LEU A 8 0.45 8.07 2.75
N THR A 9 1.37 8.15 1.79
CA THR A 9 2.81 8.23 2.04
C THR A 9 3.28 9.70 1.96
N SER A 10 4.49 9.97 2.46
CA SER A 10 5.20 11.25 2.28
C SER A 10 5.49 11.58 0.81
N SER A 11 5.56 10.56 -0.05
CA SER A 11 5.75 10.70 -1.50
C SER A 11 4.42 10.65 -2.25
N SER A 12 4.44 10.88 -3.57
CA SER A 12 3.28 10.68 -4.44
C SER A 12 2.93 9.19 -4.55
N GLY A 13 2.02 8.70 -3.71
CA GLY A 13 1.54 7.32 -3.71
C GLY A 13 0.72 6.95 -2.47
N TYR A 14 0.47 5.65 -2.29
CA TYR A 14 -0.18 5.12 -1.09
C TYR A 14 0.54 3.88 -0.54
N LEU A 15 0.18 3.50 0.68
CA LEU A 15 0.53 2.23 1.30
C LEU A 15 -0.75 1.45 1.56
N LEU A 16 -0.81 0.21 1.08
CA LEU A 16 -1.90 -0.73 1.34
C LEU A 16 -1.51 -1.64 2.50
N ASP A 17 -2.28 -1.63 3.59
CA ASP A 17 -2.12 -2.61 4.67
C ASP A 17 -2.58 -3.99 4.20
N VAL A 18 -1.71 -4.98 4.25
CA VAL A 18 -2.02 -6.38 3.89
C VAL A 18 -1.90 -7.33 5.08
N GLN A 19 -1.58 -6.81 6.27
CA GLN A 19 -1.44 -7.58 7.50
C GLN A 19 -2.81 -8.08 7.98
N THR A 20 -2.85 -9.29 8.52
CA THR A 20 -4.07 -9.83 9.14
C THR A 20 -4.42 -9.07 10.43
N ASP A 21 -5.71 -8.84 10.66
CA ASP A 21 -6.21 -8.17 11.88
C ASP A 21 -5.92 -8.97 13.15
N LEU A 22 -5.68 -10.29 13.03
CA LEU A 22 -5.26 -11.13 14.16
C LEU A 22 -3.92 -10.66 14.77
N LEU A 23 -3.11 -9.95 14.00
CA LEU A 23 -1.83 -9.37 14.43
C LEU A 23 -1.94 -7.86 14.72
N ALA A 24 -3.14 -7.35 15.01
CA ALA A 24 -3.36 -5.92 15.18
C ALA A 24 -2.66 -5.30 16.40
N GLY A 25 -2.21 -6.11 17.36
CA GLY A 25 -1.46 -5.66 18.54
C GLY A 25 0.04 -5.45 18.33
N LEU A 26 0.58 -5.72 17.15
CA LEU A 26 1.97 -5.39 16.80
C LEU A 26 2.09 -3.88 16.51
N ASN A 27 3.25 -3.31 16.82
CA ASN A 27 3.59 -1.91 16.51
C ASN A 27 4.10 -1.70 15.07
N THR A 28 4.06 -2.75 14.25
CA THR A 28 4.43 -2.74 12.84
C THR A 28 3.30 -3.26 11.97
N ARG A 29 3.30 -2.82 10.72
CA ARG A 29 2.35 -3.22 9.68
C ARG A 29 3.07 -3.71 8.45
N VAL A 30 2.68 -4.88 7.94
CA VAL A 30 3.08 -5.35 6.62
C VAL A 30 2.25 -4.62 5.58
N VAL A 31 2.92 -3.85 4.73
CA VAL A 31 2.30 -3.00 3.71
C VAL A 31 2.87 -3.27 2.33
N VAL A 32 2.12 -2.87 1.29
CA VAL A 32 2.58 -2.85 -0.09
C VAL A 32 2.41 -1.44 -0.67
N PRO A 33 3.43 -0.87 -1.32
CA PRO A 33 3.30 0.45 -1.94
C PRO A 33 2.43 0.40 -3.19
N LEU A 34 1.55 1.41 -3.32
CA LEU A 34 0.77 1.71 -4.51
C LEU A 34 1.41 2.93 -5.20
N LEU A 35 1.99 2.70 -6.37
CA LEU A 35 2.72 3.71 -7.13
C LEU A 35 1.83 4.26 -8.25
N PRO A 36 1.78 5.58 -8.48
CA PRO A 36 1.10 6.14 -9.64
C PRO A 36 1.60 5.46 -10.91
N LEU A 37 0.69 5.03 -11.79
CA LEU A 37 1.07 4.21 -12.95
C LEU A 37 2.10 4.91 -13.85
N ASP A 38 2.02 6.25 -13.98
CA ASP A 38 2.94 7.08 -14.76
C ASP A 38 4.40 7.03 -14.25
N ASN A 39 4.59 6.72 -12.97
CA ASN A 39 5.90 6.64 -12.31
C ASN A 39 6.28 5.20 -11.92
N ALA A 40 5.45 4.22 -12.28
CA ALA A 40 5.61 2.83 -11.84
C ALA A 40 6.52 2.04 -12.81
N PRO A 41 7.24 1.01 -12.32
CA PRO A 41 7.94 0.09 -13.20
C PRO A 41 6.95 -0.70 -14.06
N LYS A 42 7.45 -1.32 -15.14
CA LYS A 42 6.63 -2.18 -16.00
C LYS A 42 5.98 -3.31 -15.17
N ALA A 43 4.65 -3.35 -15.19
CA ALA A 43 3.87 -4.30 -14.41
C ALA A 43 4.11 -5.76 -14.84
N ALA A 44 4.44 -6.63 -13.87
CA ALA A 44 4.28 -8.06 -14.03
C ALA A 44 2.82 -8.42 -13.73
N LYS A 45 1.99 -8.54 -14.78
CA LYS A 45 0.50 -8.56 -14.71
C LYS A 45 -0.13 -9.34 -13.54
N ARG A 46 0.41 -10.51 -13.16
CA ARG A 46 -0.12 -11.31 -12.03
C ARG A 46 0.37 -10.84 -10.66
N LEU A 47 1.61 -10.36 -10.59
CA LEU A 47 2.25 -9.92 -9.35
C LEU A 47 1.86 -8.48 -8.98
N ASN A 48 1.66 -7.63 -10.00
CA ASN A 48 1.37 -6.21 -9.84
C ASN A 48 -0.01 -5.86 -10.38
N PRO A 49 -1.09 -6.14 -9.62
CA PRO A 49 -2.42 -5.67 -9.96
C PRO A 49 -2.44 -4.13 -10.01
N ILE A 50 -3.36 -3.59 -10.80
CA ILE A 50 -3.62 -2.16 -10.92
C ILE A 50 -4.94 -1.85 -10.24
N PHE A 51 -4.97 -0.80 -9.44
CA PHE A 51 -6.16 -0.30 -8.74
C PHE A 51 -6.51 1.10 -9.24
N ASP A 52 -7.80 1.38 -9.31
CA ASP A 52 -8.31 2.74 -9.52
C ASP A 52 -8.65 3.35 -8.16
N ILE A 53 -7.96 4.45 -7.81
CA ILE A 53 -8.16 5.19 -6.57
C ILE A 53 -8.38 6.65 -6.96
N ASN A 54 -9.54 7.22 -6.62
CA ASN A 54 -9.90 8.60 -6.96
C ASN A 54 -9.73 8.94 -8.45
N ASN A 55 -10.15 8.03 -9.34
CA ASN A 55 -10.02 8.13 -10.80
C ASN A 55 -8.57 8.20 -11.33
N GLN A 56 -7.60 7.74 -10.54
CA GLN A 56 -6.22 7.59 -10.96
C GLN A 56 -5.75 6.15 -10.76
N ALA A 57 -4.99 5.65 -11.75
CA ALA A 57 -4.49 4.28 -11.74
C ALA A 57 -3.19 4.18 -10.92
N TYR A 58 -3.16 3.18 -10.03
CA TYR A 58 -2.00 2.86 -9.20
C TYR A 58 -1.59 1.41 -9.37
N LEU A 59 -0.29 1.18 -9.52
CA LEU A 59 0.31 -0.15 -9.54
C LEU A 59 0.62 -0.61 -8.12
N MET A 60 0.15 -1.79 -7.74
CA MET A 60 0.60 -2.47 -6.52
C MET A 60 1.97 -3.10 -6.74
N ALA A 61 3.01 -2.51 -6.17
CA ALA A 61 4.37 -3.02 -6.27
C ALA A 61 4.63 -4.09 -5.20
N THR A 62 3.96 -5.25 -5.31
CA THR A 62 4.01 -6.37 -4.35
C THR A 62 5.43 -6.82 -3.98
N GLN A 63 6.39 -6.74 -4.90
CA GLN A 63 7.79 -7.06 -4.65
C GLN A 63 8.51 -6.09 -3.68
N PHE A 64 7.91 -4.93 -3.40
CA PHE A 64 8.38 -3.96 -2.42
C PHE A 64 7.58 -4.01 -1.11
N MET A 65 6.92 -5.14 -0.85
CA MET A 65 6.28 -5.39 0.44
C MET A 65 7.30 -5.28 1.58
N ALA A 66 6.92 -4.62 2.66
CA ALA A 66 7.77 -4.44 3.83
C ALA A 66 6.93 -4.34 5.12
N ALA A 67 7.55 -4.66 6.24
CA ALA A 67 7.02 -4.28 7.55
C ALA A 67 7.53 -2.88 7.91
N ILE A 68 6.63 -1.96 8.23
CA ILE A 68 6.97 -0.61 8.67
C ILE A 68 6.40 -0.33 10.07
N PRO A 69 7.00 0.58 10.86
CA PRO A 69 6.40 1.06 12.09
C PRO A 69 5.03 1.68 11.85
N GLU A 70 4.06 1.41 12.73
CA GLU A 70 2.70 1.97 12.63
C GLU A 70 2.69 3.51 12.62
N VAL A 71 3.67 4.14 13.26
CA VAL A 71 3.86 5.60 13.28
C VAL A 71 4.19 6.21 11.92
N GLU A 72 4.65 5.42 10.94
CA GLU A 72 4.90 5.89 9.58
C GLU A 72 3.64 5.92 8.72
N LEU A 73 2.57 5.23 9.15
CA LEU A 73 1.28 5.27 8.48
C LEU A 73 0.57 6.58 8.84
N LYS A 74 0.41 7.43 7.82
CA LYS A 74 -0.14 8.77 7.97
C LYS A 74 -1.68 8.72 7.96
N GLN A 75 -2.28 9.48 7.05
CA GLN A 75 -3.72 9.59 6.94
C GLN A 75 -4.28 8.38 6.19
N LYS A 76 -5.24 7.69 6.81
CA LYS A 76 -6.10 6.71 6.13
C LYS A 76 -7.01 7.41 5.12
N VAL A 77 -7.10 6.86 3.92
CA VAL A 77 -7.90 7.42 2.80
C VAL A 77 -8.92 6.44 2.22
N GLY A 78 -8.87 5.17 2.62
CA GLY A 78 -9.76 4.10 2.19
C GLY A 78 -9.67 2.92 3.13
#